data_AF-A0A969VH24-F1
#
_entry.id   AF-A0A969VH24-F1
#
_cell.length_a   1.000
_cell.length_b   1.000
_cell.length_c   1.000
_cell.angle_alpha   90.00
_cell.angle_beta   90.00
_cell.angle_gamma   90.00
#
_symmetry.space_group_name_H-M   'P 1'
#
loop_
_entity.id
_entity.type
_entity.pdbx_description
1 polymer ?
#
loop_
_entity_poly.entity_id
_entity_poly.type
_entity_poly.pdbx_seq_one_letter_code
_entity_poly.pdbx_strand_id
1 'polypeptide(L)' 'MEAPERNRITAELKLLEILQKHKGGNAETIAFTKAEYFAEKDYGPDALQEAYSVPNPSPELSQMIKDLPLQLCESK' A
#
# COMPACT_ATOMS: atom_id res chain seq x y z
N MET A 1 -6.60 -15.43 -0.67
CA MET A 1 -7.65 -14.50 -0.20
C MET A 1 -8.97 -14.84 -0.89
N GLU A 2 -10.04 -15.01 -0.11
CA GLU A 2 -11.37 -15.43 -0.58
C GLU A 2 -12.10 -14.29 -1.30
N ALA A 3 -13.04 -14.62 -2.20
CA ALA A 3 -13.73 -13.62 -3.03
C ALA A 3 -14.44 -12.51 -2.24
N PRO A 4 -15.15 -12.78 -1.12
CA PRO A 4 -15.79 -11.72 -0.33
C PRO A 4 -14.79 -10.75 0.30
N GLU A 5 -13.65 -11.26 0.77
CA GLU A 5 -12.60 -10.46 1.40
C GLU A 5 -11.90 -9.57 0.39
N ARG A 6 -11.56 -10.11 -0.79
CA ARG A 6 -10.99 -9.31 -1.89
C ARG A 6 -11.92 -8.17 -2.31
N ASN A 7 -13.22 -8.43 -2.39
CA ASN A 7 -14.21 -7.41 -2.75
C ASN A 7 -14.24 -6.28 -1.72
N ARG A 8 -14.18 -6.63 -0.42
CA ARG A 8 -14.12 -5.65 0.66
C ARG A 8 -12.86 -4.80 0.58
N ILE A 9 -11.69 -5.42 0.43
CA ILE A 9 -10.40 -4.71 0.30
C ILE A 9 -10.43 -3.78 -0.91
N THR A 10 -10.95 -4.25 -2.05
CA THR A 10 -11.07 -3.42 -3.26
C THR A 10 -11.94 -2.18 -3.01
N ALA A 11 -13.04 -2.31 -2.27
CA ALA A 11 -13.89 -1.18 -1.91
C ALA A 11 -13.17 -0.20 -0.96
N GLU A 12 -12.45 -0.72 0.04
CA GLU A 12 -11.67 0.09 0.98
C GLU A 12 -10.54 0.87 0.26
N LEU A 13 -9.80 0.23 -0.64
CA LEU A 13 -8.75 0.88 -1.45
C LEU A 13 -9.29 1.97 -2.38
N LYS A 14 -10.46 1.74 -3.00
CA LYS A 14 -11.13 2.77 -3.82
C LYS A 14 -11.53 3.97 -2.98
N LEU A 15 -12.03 3.75 -1.77
CA LEU A 15 -12.38 4.84 -0.87
C LEU A 15 -11.14 5.65 -0.46
N LEU A 16 -10.04 4.98 -0.11
CA LEU A 16 -8.77 5.62 0.22
C LEU A 16 -8.25 6.49 -0.94
N GLU A 17 -8.31 5.97 -2.17
CA GLU A 17 -7.90 6.71 -3.36
C GLU A 17 -8.77 7.96 -3.60
N ILE A 18 -10.10 7.85 -3.44
CA ILE A 18 -11.02 8.99 -3.57
C ILE A 18 -10.72 10.05 -2.52
N LEU A 19 -10.53 9.63 -1.26
CA LEU A 19 -10.21 10.54 -0.16
C LEU A 19 -8.88 11.26 -0.39
N GLN A 20 -7.86 10.55 -0.86
CA GLN A 20 -6.56 11.17 -1.15
C GLN A 20 -6.66 12.14 -2.32
N LYS A 21 -7.36 11.78 -3.41
CA LYS A 21 -7.61 12.70 -4.53
C LYS A 21 -8.34 13.97 -4.09
N HIS A 22 -9.35 13.85 -3.22
CA HIS A 22 -10.08 14.99 -2.69
C HIS A 22 -9.19 15.91 -1.83
N LYS A 23 -8.16 15.35 -1.16
CA LYS A 23 -7.16 16.11 -0.39
C LYS A 23 -6.05 16.71 -1.27
N GLY A 24 -6.11 16.51 -2.59
CA GLY A 24 -5.04 16.93 -3.51
C GLY A 24 -3.81 16.01 -3.49
N GLY A 25 -3.96 14.79 -2.94
CA GLY A 25 -2.91 13.77 -2.95
C GLY A 25 -2.54 13.37 -4.37
N ASN A 26 -1.24 13.29 -4.63
CA ASN A 26 -0.69 12.84 -5.90
C ASN A 26 -0.64 11.30 -5.95
N ALA A 27 -0.23 10.75 -7.10
CA ALA A 27 -0.11 9.30 -7.30
C ALA A 27 0.75 8.62 -6.24
N GLU A 28 1.81 9.31 -5.79
CA GLU A 28 2.69 8.86 -4.73
C GLU A 28 2.02 8.76 -3.36
N THR A 29 1.29 9.80 -2.95
CA THR A 29 0.56 9.79 -1.68
C THR A 29 -0.48 8.67 -1.67
N ILE A 30 -1.13 8.43 -2.81
CA ILE A 30 -2.10 7.33 -2.96
C ILE A 30 -1.38 5.97 -2.83
N ALA A 31 -0.25 5.78 -3.50
CA ALA A 31 0.53 4.55 -3.43
C ALA A 31 1.04 4.27 -2.01
N PHE A 32 1.55 5.29 -1.32
CA PHE A 32 1.98 5.20 0.07
C PHE A 32 0.83 4.76 0.99
N THR A 33 -0.32 5.43 0.92
CA THR A 33 -1.50 5.07 1.74
C THR A 33 -2.03 3.67 1.44
N LYS A 34 -2.02 3.23 0.18
CA LYS A 34 -2.42 1.86 -0.17
C LYS A 34 -1.42 0.82 0.35
N ALA A 35 -0.12 1.12 0.25
CA ALA A 35 0.92 0.27 0.79
C ALA A 35 0.81 0.14 2.32
N GLU A 36 0.56 1.24 3.04
CA GLU A 36 0.30 1.21 4.50
C GLU A 36 -0.90 0.35 4.85
N TYR A 37 -2.01 0.53 4.14
CA TYR A 37 -3.21 -0.26 4.35
C TYR A 37 -2.94 -1.78 4.24
N PHE A 38 -2.15 -2.20 3.26
CA PHE A 38 -1.79 -3.61 3.11
C PHE A 38 -0.79 -4.06 4.18
N ALA A 39 0.17 -3.22 4.56
CA ALA A 39 1.13 -3.51 5.62
C ALA A 39 0.44 -3.73 6.97
N GLU A 40 -0.51 -2.87 7.34
CA GLU A 40 -1.31 -2.99 8.58
C GLU A 40 -2.12 -4.29 8.64
N LYS A 41 -2.46 -4.86 7.49
CA LYS A 41 -3.24 -6.10 7.37
C LYS A 41 -2.39 -7.35 7.14
N ASP A 42 -1.07 -7.22 7.30
CA ASP A 42 -0.10 -8.29 7.10
C ASP A 42 -0.09 -8.85 5.66
N TYR A 43 -0.50 -8.02 4.70
CA TYR A 43 -0.47 -8.31 3.27
C TYR A 43 0.78 -7.71 2.63
N GLY A 44 1.96 -8.06 3.14
CA GLY A 44 3.22 -7.45 2.71
C GLY A 44 3.53 -7.55 1.21
N PRO A 45 3.21 -8.64 0.49
CA PRO A 45 3.38 -8.68 -0.97
C PRO A 45 2.55 -7.62 -1.71
N ASP A 46 1.29 -7.43 -1.30
CA ASP A 46 0.41 -6.41 -1.87
C ASP A 46 0.89 -4.99 -1.48
N ALA A 47 1.40 -4.82 -0.26
CA ALA A 47 2.01 -3.56 0.19
C ALA A 47 3.21 -3.17 -0.68
N LEU A 48 4.09 -4.13 -0.98
CA LEU A 48 5.23 -3.92 -1.88
C LEU A 48 4.74 -3.57 -3.29
N GLN A 49 3.74 -4.28 -3.82
CA GLN A 49 3.22 -4.01 -5.14
C GLN A 49 2.71 -2.57 -5.27
N GLU A 50 1.96 -2.07 -4.29
CA GLU A 50 1.48 -0.68 -4.28
C GLU A 50 2.65 0.31 -4.14
N ALA A 51 3.63 0.03 -3.27
CA ALA A 51 4.78 0.91 -3.09
C ALA A 51 5.64 1.04 -4.36
N TYR A 52 5.76 -0.03 -5.14
CA TYR A 52 6.44 -0.03 -6.44
C TYR A 52 5.61 0.51 -7.61
N SER A 53 4.33 0.88 -7.39
CA SER A 53 3.45 1.37 -8.47
C SER A 53 3.85 2.75 -9.01
N VAL A 54 4.72 3.47 -8.30
CA VAL A 54 5.15 4.82 -8.64
C VAL A 54 6.61 4.84 -9.09
N PRO A 55 6.93 5.40 -10.27
CA PRO A 55 8.30 5.54 -10.71
C PRO A 55 9.03 6.62 -9.89
N ASN A 56 10.26 6.33 -9.47
CA ASN A 56 11.10 7.21 -8.64
C ASN A 56 10.41 7.61 -7.32
N PRO A 57 10.19 6.66 -6.41
CA PRO A 57 9.57 6.93 -5.12
C PRO A 57 10.38 7.94 -4.30
N SER A 58 9.69 8.76 -3.53
CA SER A 58 10.23 9.63 -2.47
C SER A 58 11.07 8.83 -1.49
N PRO A 59 11.87 9.53 -0.66
CA PRO A 59 12.59 8.89 0.43
C PRO A 59 11.66 8.11 1.37
N GLU A 60 10.45 8.59 1.65
CA GLU A 60 9.51 7.92 2.54
C GLU A 60 9.02 6.59 1.94
N LEU A 61 8.55 6.61 0.69
CA LEU A 61 8.07 5.39 0.03
C LEU A 61 9.23 4.41 -0.26
N SER A 62 10.42 4.94 -0.55
CA SER A 62 11.66 4.15 -0.69
C SER A 62 12.05 3.45 0.60
N GLN A 63 11.82 4.08 1.76
CA GLN A 63 12.11 3.48 3.05
C GLN A 63 11.13 2.32 3.32
N MET A 64 9.84 2.52 3.04
CA MET A 64 8.83 1.48 3.15
C MET A 64 9.16 0.24 2.29
N ILE A 65 9.62 0.47 1.06
CA ILE A 65 10.08 -0.60 0.15
C ILE A 65 11.24 -1.42 0.75
N LYS A 66 12.12 -0.79 1.53
CA LYS A 66 13.25 -1.48 2.20
C LYS A 66 12.82 -2.21 3.45
N ASP A 67 11.85 -1.67 4.18
CA ASP A 67 11.44 -2.19 5.49
C ASP A 67 10.44 -3.35 5.36
N LEU A 68 9.53 -3.29 4.39
CA LEU A 68 8.52 -4.33 4.17
C LEU A 68 9.11 -5.73 3.97
N PRO A 69 10.17 -5.94 3.15
CA PRO A 69 10.78 -7.26 2.99
C PRO A 69 11.45 -7.77 4.27
N LEU A 70 12.01 -6.87 5.08
CA LEU A 70 12.62 -7.24 6.36
C LEU A 70 11.56 -7.76 7.33
N GLN A 71 10.44 -7.05 7.46
CA GLN A 71 9.31 -7.48 8.28
C GLN A 71 8.72 -8.82 7.82
N LEU A 72 8.63 -9.05 6.50
CA LEU A 72 8.17 -10.33 5.95
C LEU A 72 9.15 -11.49 6.22
N CYS A 73 10.44 -11.21 6.33
CA CYS A 73 11.47 -12.23 6.59
C CYS A 73 11.71 -12.51 8.08
N GLU A 74 11.46 -11.53 8.96
CA GLU A 74 11.63 -11.66 10.41
C GLU A 74 10.44 -12.38 11.09
N SER A 75 9.28 -12.44 10.45
CA SER A 75 8.15 -13.28 10.84
C SER A 75 8.46 -14.76 10.56
N LYS A 76 9.34 -15.37 11.38
CA LYS A 76 9.67 -16.80 11.36
C LYS A 76 9.46 -17.46 12.71
#